data_AF-A0A6C0HH15-F1
#
_entry.id   AF-A0A6C0HH15-F1
#
_cell.length_a   1.000
_cell.length_b   1.000
_cell.length_c   1.000
_cell.angle_alpha   90.00
_cell.angle_beta   90.00
_cell.angle_gamma   90.00
#
_symmetry.space_group_name_H-M   'P 1'
#
loop_
_entity.id
_entity.type
_entity.pdbx_description
1 polymer ?
#
loop_
_entity_poly.entity_id
_entity_poly.type
_entity_poly.pdbx_seq_one_letter_code
_entity_poly.pdbx_strand_id
1 'polypeptide(L)'
;MDMDVENYSIHDLLTLFSLSDDASDFEINNVASKMMDKMTKEGKPTVALFIRNARDKLLEHTNENTDTLPKEEQPQQEDPSKLLDDWWKNEYPKQSDPVQNARITDRKQKVQFFGPEHQQMNREQLGVSQSYNVPVAQGTINPNLQNLTSRIICIDSQYRQNILPYVNNPNAPSYNTDYTLDLSDPLTNATSLKLYSVQIPTTWYAFDHSLGNTCLEYSSGNTSTIIDISDGNYSVADLSNVLNTMFTDQSLSLTFTGPLPYSGKVSFTNTGSQDASMVFYNGSGLCHQGCGPGAKINQNLGWNLGFRIQPDSNGIIAISIPAKQTITSDVPADTYGPKYFILVVDDYNNNHLNNGLVNIVDTTTKLSVPTYYNAKDVSCNDTTNQSQSFMVRTAPRTLTQAQLYTVNEIVANRKQTINRTSGPTTTDVLAIIPVQLVNTFRPGPYVQFGQALQANVRTYFGPVNIDRLRVRLIDDKGNLVNLHDNDWSFTMVVEELYQY
;
A
#
# COMPACT_ATOMS: atom_id res chain seq x y z
N MET A 1 30.36 -10.42 55.00
CA MET A 1 30.63 -11.78 54.47
C MET A 1 30.93 -11.59 53.01
N ASP A 2 32.10 -12.02 52.56
CA ASP A 2 32.38 -12.04 51.13
C ASP A 2 31.46 -13.09 50.48
N MET A 3 30.78 -12.71 49.40
CA MET A 3 29.78 -13.55 48.72
C MET A 3 30.35 -14.26 47.50
N ASP A 4 31.65 -14.10 47.24
CA ASP A 4 32.36 -14.85 46.21
C ASP A 4 32.86 -16.19 46.79
N VAL A 5 32.36 -17.30 46.25
CA VAL A 5 32.73 -18.66 46.68
C VAL A 5 34.17 -19.01 46.32
N GLU A 6 34.77 -18.29 45.36
CA GLU A 6 36.17 -18.53 44.99
C GLU A 6 37.18 -18.09 46.05
N ASN A 7 36.76 -17.21 46.97
CA ASN A 7 37.61 -16.74 48.06
C ASN A 7 37.63 -17.67 49.28
N TYR A 8 36.91 -18.80 49.24
CA TYR A 8 36.85 -19.78 50.33
C TYR A 8 37.50 -21.10 49.92
N SER A 9 38.31 -21.68 50.82
CA SER A 9 38.84 -23.03 50.64
C SER A 9 37.78 -24.09 50.92
N ILE A 10 37.98 -25.32 50.44
CA ILE A 10 37.07 -26.46 50.69
C ILE A 10 36.86 -26.67 52.20
N HIS A 11 37.93 -26.55 52.99
CA HIS A 11 37.86 -26.67 54.45
C HIS A 11 37.04 -25.53 55.08
N ASP A 12 37.16 -24.29 54.58
CA ASP A 12 36.34 -23.16 55.03
C ASP A 12 34.84 -23.38 54.72
N LEU A 13 34.53 -24.01 53.58
CA LEU A 13 33.16 -24.33 53.19
C LEU A 13 32.56 -25.48 54.00
N LEU A 14 33.35 -26.52 54.31
CA LEU A 14 32.92 -27.61 55.18
C LEU A 14 32.67 -27.13 56.61
N THR A 15 33.55 -26.28 57.15
CA THR A 15 33.35 -25.66 58.47
C THR A 15 32.14 -24.74 58.48
N LEU A 16 31.91 -23.95 57.42
CA LEU A 16 30.69 -23.16 57.26
C LEU A 16 29.42 -24.02 57.30
N PHE A 17 29.47 -25.20 56.68
CA PHE A 17 28.35 -26.15 56.66
C PHE A 17 28.28 -27.02 57.92
N SER A 18 29.24 -26.88 58.85
CA SER A 18 29.38 -27.72 60.04
C SER A 18 29.48 -29.21 59.70
N LEU A 19 30.20 -29.53 58.62
CA LEU A 19 30.47 -30.87 58.12
C LEU A 19 31.92 -31.27 58.41
N SER A 20 32.17 -32.57 58.53
CA SER A 20 33.53 -33.13 58.64
C SER A 20 34.20 -33.23 57.27
N ASP A 21 35.53 -33.39 57.26
CA ASP A 21 36.34 -33.50 56.03
C ASP A 21 36.00 -34.74 55.19
N ASP A 22 35.28 -35.72 55.75
CA ASP A 22 34.82 -36.96 55.12
C ASP A 22 33.30 -36.99 54.81
N ALA A 23 32.64 -35.82 54.81
CA ALA A 23 31.21 -35.73 54.58
C ALA A 23 30.78 -36.31 53.22
N SER A 24 29.70 -37.10 53.22
CA SER A 24 29.14 -37.68 52.00
C SER A 24 28.38 -36.66 51.16
N ASP A 25 28.28 -36.92 49.85
CA ASP A 25 27.46 -36.12 48.92
C ASP A 25 26.02 -35.93 49.41
N PHE A 26 25.47 -36.95 50.10
CA PHE A 26 24.13 -36.89 50.68
C PHE A 26 24.06 -35.88 51.84
N GLU A 27 25.06 -35.86 52.72
CA GLU A 27 25.11 -34.93 53.85
C GLU A 27 25.30 -33.49 53.40
N ILE A 28 26.20 -33.27 52.43
CA ILE A 28 26.44 -31.95 51.80
C ILE A 28 25.13 -31.41 51.21
N ASN A 29 24.43 -32.23 50.41
CA ASN A 29 23.16 -31.84 49.80
C ASN A 29 22.06 -31.55 50.82
N ASN A 30 21.95 -32.36 51.87
CA ASN A 30 20.90 -32.21 52.88
C ASN A 30 21.10 -30.93 53.72
N VAL A 31 22.34 -30.65 54.14
CA VAL A 31 22.66 -29.42 54.89
C VAL A 31 22.47 -28.17 54.03
N ALA A 32 22.99 -28.19 52.80
CA ALA A 32 22.84 -27.07 51.87
C ALA A 32 21.37 -26.76 51.59
N SER A 33 20.55 -27.79 51.33
CA SER A 33 19.11 -27.63 51.07
C SER A 33 18.37 -27.02 52.25
N LYS A 34 18.67 -27.47 53.49
CA LYS A 34 18.09 -26.89 54.71
C LYS A 34 18.50 -25.42 54.90
N MET A 35 19.75 -25.07 54.63
CA MET A 35 20.23 -23.69 54.73
C MET A 35 19.61 -22.80 53.65
N MET A 36 19.50 -23.29 52.41
CA MET A 36 18.83 -22.56 51.32
C MET A 36 17.34 -22.31 51.62
N ASP A 37 16.62 -23.31 52.11
CA ASP A 37 15.21 -23.18 52.51
C ASP A 37 15.02 -22.16 53.64
N LYS A 38 15.97 -22.06 54.56
CA LYS A 38 15.97 -21.05 55.61
C LYS A 38 16.19 -19.65 55.04
N MET A 39 17.18 -19.48 54.16
CA MET A 39 17.54 -18.17 53.60
C MET A 39 16.49 -17.63 52.62
N THR A 40 15.82 -18.51 51.87
CA THR A 40 14.70 -18.15 51.02
C THR A 40 13.48 -17.70 51.84
N LYS A 41 13.16 -18.38 52.95
CA LYS A 41 12.11 -17.94 53.89
C LYS A 41 12.42 -16.63 54.59
N GLU A 42 13.70 -16.32 54.82
CA GLU A 42 14.15 -15.05 55.40
C GLU A 42 14.29 -13.90 54.37
N GLY A 43 13.97 -14.14 53.09
CA GLY A 43 14.02 -13.10 52.05
C GLY A 43 15.44 -12.66 51.68
N LYS A 44 16.45 -13.53 51.84
CA LYS A 44 17.86 -13.26 51.53
C LYS A 44 18.35 -14.11 50.34
N PRO A 45 17.91 -13.80 49.11
CA PRO A 45 18.18 -14.63 47.93
C PRO A 45 19.67 -14.69 47.55
N THR A 46 20.42 -13.61 47.81
CA THR A 46 21.88 -13.55 47.55
C THR A 46 22.67 -14.53 48.41
N VAL A 47 22.22 -14.77 49.65
CA VAL A 47 22.86 -15.74 50.58
C VAL A 47 22.51 -17.17 50.17
N ALA A 48 21.28 -17.41 49.72
CA ALA A 48 20.88 -18.71 49.20
C ALA A 48 21.70 -19.09 47.95
N LEU A 49 21.99 -18.12 47.08
CA LEU A 49 22.86 -18.31 45.91
C LEU A 49 24.30 -18.67 46.31
N PHE A 50 24.85 -17.98 47.32
CA PHE A 50 26.17 -18.31 47.87
C PHE A 50 26.23 -19.73 48.42
N ILE A 51 25.22 -20.16 49.21
CA ILE A 51 25.14 -21.52 49.76
C ILE A 51 25.06 -22.57 48.63
N ARG A 52 24.32 -22.28 47.55
CA ARG A 52 24.23 -23.18 46.39
C ARG A 52 25.59 -23.35 45.71
N ASN A 53 26.27 -22.24 45.43
CA ASN A 53 27.59 -22.27 44.79
C ASN A 53 28.64 -22.95 45.70
N ALA A 54 28.56 -22.75 47.02
CA ALA A 54 29.41 -23.43 47.99
C ALA A 54 29.17 -24.95 47.99
N ARG A 55 27.91 -25.39 47.92
CA ARG A 55 27.55 -26.80 47.79
C ARG A 55 28.12 -27.40 46.51
N ASP A 56 27.97 -26.73 45.37
CA ASP A 56 28.41 -27.24 44.08
C ASP A 56 29.94 -27.41 44.04
N LYS A 57 30.69 -26.45 44.61
CA LYS A 57 32.15 -26.55 44.79
C LYS A 57 32.58 -27.70 45.69
N LEU A 58 31.82 -28.00 46.75
CA LEU A 58 32.07 -29.15 47.62
C LEU A 58 31.82 -30.49 46.90
N LEU A 59 30.75 -30.58 46.10
CA LEU A 59 30.40 -31.78 45.34
C LEU A 59 31.36 -32.03 44.17
N GLU A 60 31.89 -30.99 43.54
CA GLU A 60 32.92 -31.13 42.51
C GLU A 60 34.19 -31.75 43.12
N HIS A 61 34.59 -31.30 44.32
CA HIS A 61 35.74 -31.84 45.03
C HIS A 61 35.56 -33.30 45.50
N THR A 62 34.35 -33.71 45.91
CA THR A 62 34.11 -35.13 46.29
C THR A 62 34.16 -36.06 45.07
N ASN A 63 33.73 -35.59 43.89
CA ASN A 63 33.76 -36.36 42.66
C ASN A 63 35.17 -36.49 42.05
N GLU A 64 36.07 -35.51 42.23
CA GLU A 64 37.47 -35.61 41.80
C GLU A 64 38.25 -36.71 42.54
N ASN A 65 37.82 -37.11 43.73
CA ASN A 65 38.45 -38.19 44.51
C ASN A 65 37.98 -39.61 44.12
N THR A 66 37.04 -39.74 43.17
CA THR A 66 36.61 -41.02 42.62
C THR A 66 37.04 -41.17 41.15
N ASP A 67 38.26 -41.66 40.94
CA ASP A 67 38.70 -42.15 39.64
C ASP A 67 37.85 -43.37 39.22
N THR A 68 36.95 -43.22 38.23
CA THR A 68 36.76 -44.17 37.11
C THR A 68 35.60 -43.81 36.16
N LEU A 69 35.96 -43.79 34.86
CA LEU A 69 35.16 -44.00 33.63
C LEU A 69 34.42 -42.79 32.99
N PRO A 70 34.58 -42.59 31.65
CA PRO A 70 33.92 -41.52 30.90
C PRO A 70 32.45 -41.88 30.62
N LYS A 71 31.53 -40.94 30.87
CA LYS A 71 30.11 -41.11 30.55
C LYS A 71 29.80 -40.65 29.13
N GLU A 72 29.15 -41.53 28.37
CA GLU A 72 28.43 -41.24 27.15
C GLU A 72 27.36 -40.16 27.38
N GLU A 73 27.29 -39.16 26.50
CA GLU A 73 26.25 -38.14 26.51
C GLU A 73 24.91 -38.76 26.06
N GLN A 74 24.03 -39.05 27.02
CA GLN A 74 22.60 -39.15 26.75
C GLN A 74 21.95 -37.77 26.93
N PRO A 75 20.87 -37.46 26.18
CA PRO A 75 20.23 -36.15 26.23
C PRO A 75 19.68 -35.91 27.64
N GLN A 76 20.25 -34.94 28.36
CA GLN A 76 19.78 -34.57 29.69
C GLN A 76 18.38 -33.96 29.57
N GLN A 77 17.42 -34.53 30.32
CA GLN A 77 16.19 -33.83 30.67
C GLN A 77 16.58 -32.48 31.28
N GLU A 78 16.17 -31.39 30.65
CA GLU A 78 16.51 -30.03 31.06
C GLU A 78 16.02 -29.77 32.49
N ASP A 79 16.97 -29.62 33.41
CA ASP A 79 16.70 -29.31 34.81
C ASP A 79 16.10 -27.89 34.91
N PRO A 80 14.86 -27.73 35.40
CA PRO A 80 14.17 -26.43 35.47
C PRO A 80 14.96 -25.37 36.23
N SER A 81 15.86 -25.80 37.11
CA SER A 81 16.74 -24.93 37.89
C SER A 81 17.85 -24.27 37.06
N LYS A 82 18.34 -24.92 35.99
CA LYS A 82 19.32 -24.33 35.04
C LYS A 82 18.69 -23.24 34.17
N LEU A 83 17.44 -23.45 33.73
CA LEU A 83 16.64 -22.47 32.98
C LEU A 83 16.40 -21.19 33.78
N LEU A 84 16.14 -21.32 35.08
CA LEU A 84 15.96 -20.19 35.99
C LEU A 84 17.29 -19.40 36.19
N ASP A 85 18.42 -20.09 36.22
CA ASP A 85 19.75 -19.50 36.37
C ASP A 85 20.20 -18.70 35.14
N ASP A 86 19.89 -19.21 33.94
CA ASP A 86 20.12 -18.50 32.68
C ASP A 86 19.22 -17.26 32.55
N TRP A 87 18.02 -17.29 33.14
CA TRP A 87 17.09 -16.15 33.19
C TRP A 87 17.55 -15.05 34.16
N TRP A 88 18.24 -15.42 35.25
CA TRP A 88 18.85 -14.44 36.16
C TRP A 88 20.15 -13.83 35.61
N LYS A 89 20.91 -14.60 34.83
CA LYS A 89 22.20 -14.15 34.28
C LYS A 89 22.07 -13.37 32.98
N ASN A 90 21.05 -13.65 32.17
CA ASN A 90 20.82 -13.05 30.85
C ASN A 90 19.38 -12.53 30.77
N GLU A 91 19.15 -11.35 30.14
CA GLU A 91 17.78 -10.85 29.88
C GLU A 91 16.95 -11.82 29.00
N TYR A 92 17.63 -12.71 28.25
CA TYR A 92 17.03 -13.72 27.38
C TYR A 92 17.78 -15.05 27.47
N PRO A 93 17.09 -16.19 27.36
CA PRO A 93 17.73 -17.50 27.33
C PRO A 93 18.67 -17.62 26.12
N LYS A 94 19.81 -18.29 26.29
CA LYS A 94 20.76 -18.54 25.20
C LYS A 94 20.12 -19.46 24.18
N GLN A 95 20.17 -19.06 22.91
CA GLN A 95 19.71 -19.89 21.81
C GLN A 95 20.67 -21.08 21.61
N SER A 96 20.12 -22.26 21.34
CA SER A 96 20.88 -23.52 21.20
C SER A 96 21.77 -23.57 19.96
N ASP A 97 21.45 -22.81 18.91
CA ASP A 97 22.25 -22.71 17.68
C ASP A 97 23.44 -21.74 17.89
N PRO A 98 24.70 -22.23 17.85
CA PRO A 98 25.88 -21.41 18.11
C PRO A 98 26.09 -20.28 17.07
N VAL A 99 25.62 -20.43 15.83
CA VAL A 99 25.74 -19.41 14.78
C VAL A 99 24.77 -18.26 15.02
N GLN A 100 23.56 -18.57 15.48
CA GLN A 100 22.55 -17.57 15.81
C GLN A 100 22.84 -16.91 17.17
N ASN A 101 23.34 -17.68 18.14
CA ASN A 101 23.74 -17.14 19.44
C ASN A 101 24.88 -16.11 19.31
N ALA A 102 25.81 -16.32 18.37
CA ALA A 102 26.86 -15.35 18.04
C ALA A 102 26.33 -14.03 17.40
N ARG A 103 25.09 -14.01 16.89
CA ARG A 103 24.44 -12.80 16.35
C ARG A 103 23.68 -12.02 17.40
N ILE A 104 23.31 -12.66 18.52
CA ILE A 104 22.63 -12.01 19.63
C ILE A 104 23.69 -11.24 20.42
N THR A 105 23.50 -9.92 20.51
CA THR A 105 24.43 -9.05 21.24
C THR A 105 24.03 -8.99 22.71
N ASP A 106 24.95 -9.40 23.58
CA ASP A 106 24.75 -9.36 25.03
C ASP A 106 24.74 -7.91 25.53
N ARG A 107 23.70 -7.52 26.27
CA ARG A 107 23.49 -6.17 26.81
C ARG A 107 24.03 -6.00 28.22
N LYS A 108 24.88 -6.91 28.70
CA LYS A 108 25.44 -6.82 30.04
C LYS A 108 26.34 -5.59 30.22
N GLN A 109 25.97 -4.70 31.15
CA GLN A 109 26.77 -3.56 31.65
C GLN A 109 27.22 -2.51 30.60
N LYS A 110 26.46 -2.31 29.51
CA LYS A 110 26.76 -1.30 28.47
C LYS A 110 26.06 0.06 28.72
N VAL A 111 26.26 0.62 29.91
CA VAL A 111 25.73 1.94 30.29
C VAL A 111 26.86 2.76 30.90
N GLN A 112 27.03 3.99 30.40
CA GLN A 112 27.99 4.94 30.94
C GLN A 112 27.25 6.03 31.73
N PHE A 113 27.80 6.39 32.89
CA PHE A 113 27.31 7.50 33.70
C PHE A 113 28.13 8.75 33.37
N PHE A 114 27.45 9.84 33.00
CA PHE A 114 28.10 11.12 32.74
C PHE A 114 27.71 12.15 33.80
N GLY A 115 28.72 12.82 34.37
CA GLY A 115 28.56 14.00 35.24
C GLY A 115 28.52 13.70 36.76
N PRO A 116 29.11 14.56 37.61
CA PRO A 116 29.18 14.34 39.06
C PRO A 116 27.89 14.66 39.84
N GLU A 117 26.99 15.49 39.31
CA GLU A 117 25.83 15.98 40.09
C GLU A 117 24.45 15.58 39.53
N HIS A 118 24.38 15.10 38.28
CA HIS A 118 23.16 14.51 37.71
C HIS A 118 23.53 13.31 36.85
N GLN A 119 23.39 12.10 37.40
CA GLN A 119 23.70 10.86 36.69
C GLN A 119 22.66 10.60 35.60
N GLN A 120 22.94 11.03 34.38
CA GLN A 120 22.17 10.63 33.20
C GLN A 120 22.77 9.34 32.64
N MET A 121 21.97 8.26 32.62
CA MET A 121 22.35 7.01 31.95
C MET A 121 22.19 7.18 30.44
N ASN A 122 23.26 6.94 29.69
CA ASN A 122 23.19 6.82 28.24
C ASN A 122 23.63 5.42 27.80
N ARG A 123 22.88 4.84 26.87
CA ARG A 123 23.15 3.50 26.32
C ARG A 123 24.09 3.63 25.13
N GLU A 124 25.14 2.80 25.08
CA GLU A 124 26.02 2.72 23.91
C GLU A 124 25.23 2.22 22.68
N GLN A 125 25.39 2.86 21.51
CA GLN A 125 24.85 2.35 20.25
C GLN A 125 25.73 1.19 19.77
N LEU A 126 25.13 0.01 19.55
CA LEU A 126 25.84 -1.12 18.97
C LEU A 126 26.08 -0.91 17.47
N GLY A 127 27.34 -0.99 17.05
CA GLY A 127 27.71 -1.13 15.65
C GLY A 127 27.42 -2.55 15.17
N VAL A 128 26.25 -2.77 14.56
CA VAL A 128 25.96 -4.01 13.86
C VAL A 128 26.60 -3.93 12.48
N SER A 129 27.76 -4.56 12.28
CA SER A 129 28.27 -4.80 10.94
C SER A 129 27.45 -5.92 10.29
N GLN A 130 26.44 -5.58 9.49
CA GLN A 130 25.74 -6.53 8.63
C GLN A 130 26.57 -6.90 7.40
N SER A 131 27.82 -7.32 7.60
CA SER A 131 28.65 -7.88 6.53
C SER A 131 28.76 -9.38 6.74
N TYR A 132 27.95 -10.14 6.00
CA TYR A 132 28.20 -11.56 5.80
C TYR A 132 29.18 -11.69 4.63
N ASN A 133 30.41 -12.13 4.92
CA ASN A 133 31.29 -12.57 3.83
C ASN A 133 30.67 -13.85 3.26
N VAL A 134 30.16 -13.77 2.03
CA VAL A 134 29.72 -14.96 1.28
C VAL A 134 30.95 -15.84 1.08
N PRO A 135 31.04 -17.03 1.72
CA PRO A 135 32.16 -17.91 1.50
C PRO A 135 32.14 -18.35 0.03
N VAL A 136 33.20 -18.02 -0.71
CA VAL A 136 33.39 -18.51 -2.08
C VAL A 136 33.77 -19.98 -1.99
N ALA A 137 32.77 -20.86 -2.02
CA ALA A 137 32.96 -22.29 -2.22
C ALA A 137 32.81 -22.59 -3.72
N GLN A 138 33.87 -23.09 -4.33
CA GLN A 138 33.89 -23.53 -5.73
C GLN A 138 33.09 -24.83 -5.85
N GLY A 139 31.97 -24.80 -6.58
CA GLY A 139 31.16 -25.99 -6.83
C GLY A 139 31.83 -26.92 -7.84
N THR A 140 31.60 -28.23 -7.74
CA THR A 140 32.10 -29.22 -8.72
C THR A 140 31.37 -29.17 -10.07
N ILE A 141 30.19 -28.53 -10.14
CA ILE A 141 29.39 -28.39 -11.37
C ILE A 141 29.37 -26.93 -11.88
N ASN A 142 29.71 -25.94 -11.04
CA ASN A 142 29.70 -24.53 -11.42
C ASN A 142 31.02 -23.84 -10.98
N PRO A 143 31.87 -23.38 -11.92
CA PRO A 143 33.15 -22.72 -11.60
C PRO A 143 33.02 -21.41 -10.81
N ASN A 144 31.85 -20.76 -10.87
CA ASN A 144 31.51 -19.55 -10.12
C ASN A 144 30.21 -19.78 -9.32
N LEU A 145 30.20 -19.43 -8.04
CA LEU A 145 29.01 -19.46 -7.19
C LEU A 145 28.01 -18.38 -7.67
N GLN A 146 26.94 -18.78 -8.34
CA GLN A 146 25.84 -17.89 -8.72
C GLN A 146 24.61 -18.25 -7.88
N ASN A 147 24.29 -17.41 -6.90
CA ASN A 147 23.15 -17.63 -6.01
C ASN A 147 21.83 -17.18 -6.64
N LEU A 148 21.89 -16.32 -7.66
CA LEU A 148 20.73 -15.77 -8.34
C LEU A 148 20.74 -16.15 -9.82
N THR A 149 19.60 -16.59 -10.32
CA THR A 149 19.35 -16.83 -11.75
C THR A 149 18.28 -15.88 -12.24
N SER A 150 18.47 -15.30 -13.42
CA SER A 150 17.49 -14.39 -14.01
C SER A 150 16.65 -15.10 -15.08
N ARG A 151 15.32 -14.90 -15.05
CA ARG A 151 14.41 -15.33 -16.12
C ARG A 151 13.68 -14.16 -16.72
N ILE A 152 13.30 -14.30 -17.99
CA ILE A 152 12.53 -13.31 -18.73
C ILE A 152 11.08 -13.79 -18.81
N ILE A 153 10.15 -12.92 -18.47
CA ILE A 153 8.70 -13.15 -18.57
C ILE A 153 8.17 -12.22 -19.64
N CYS A 154 7.56 -12.78 -20.69
CA CYS A 154 6.87 -12.01 -21.71
C CYS A 154 5.36 -12.14 -21.48
N ILE A 155 4.70 -11.01 -21.20
CA ILE A 155 3.25 -10.96 -21.04
C ILE A 155 2.67 -10.27 -22.27
N ASP A 156 1.76 -10.94 -22.95
CA ASP A 156 1.04 -10.44 -24.12
C ASP A 156 -0.47 -10.64 -23.90
N SER A 157 -1.24 -9.56 -24.07
CA SER A 157 -2.69 -9.59 -23.88
C SER A 157 -3.42 -10.43 -24.92
N GLN A 158 -2.78 -10.79 -26.04
CA GLN A 158 -3.40 -11.64 -27.07
C GLN A 158 -3.75 -13.03 -26.53
N TYR A 159 -3.00 -13.53 -25.53
CA TYR A 159 -3.17 -14.88 -24.96
C TYR A 159 -4.03 -14.90 -23.70
N ARG A 160 -4.84 -13.86 -23.44
CA ARG A 160 -5.80 -13.83 -22.34
C ARG A 160 -6.84 -14.93 -22.49
N GLN A 161 -7.30 -15.47 -21.36
CA GLN A 161 -8.36 -16.48 -21.36
C GLN A 161 -9.72 -15.92 -21.82
N ASN A 162 -10.03 -14.67 -21.44
CA ASN A 162 -11.29 -14.00 -21.76
C ASN A 162 -11.08 -12.88 -22.79
N ILE A 163 -11.28 -13.20 -24.07
CA ILE A 163 -11.17 -12.23 -25.18
C ILE A 163 -12.52 -11.85 -25.80
N LEU A 164 -13.57 -12.65 -25.57
CA LEU A 164 -14.90 -12.43 -26.15
C LEU A 164 -15.98 -12.61 -25.07
N PRO A 165 -17.11 -11.87 -25.16
CA PRO A 165 -17.45 -10.87 -26.18
C PRO A 165 -16.68 -9.55 -26.01
N TYR A 166 -16.54 -8.79 -27.09
CA TYR A 166 -16.08 -7.40 -27.01
C TYR A 166 -17.09 -6.58 -26.21
N VAL A 167 -16.63 -5.99 -25.10
CA VAL A 167 -17.45 -5.11 -24.26
C VAL A 167 -16.62 -3.89 -23.90
N ASN A 168 -17.08 -2.71 -24.32
CA ASN A 168 -16.49 -1.44 -23.93
C ASN A 168 -16.96 -1.03 -22.51
N ASN A 169 -16.68 -1.87 -21.52
CA ASN A 169 -17.01 -1.61 -20.12
C ASN A 169 -15.82 -2.04 -19.25
N PRO A 170 -15.20 -1.11 -18.48
CA PRO A 170 -14.09 -1.42 -17.58
C PRO A 170 -14.38 -2.53 -16.55
N ASN A 171 -15.65 -2.80 -16.27
CA ASN A 171 -16.06 -3.86 -15.33
C ASN A 171 -16.29 -5.22 -16.00
N ALA A 172 -16.13 -5.33 -17.31
CA ALA A 172 -16.33 -6.58 -18.03
C ALA A 172 -15.11 -7.52 -17.88
N PRO A 173 -15.32 -8.84 -17.72
CA PRO A 173 -14.21 -9.80 -17.63
C PRO A 173 -13.33 -9.91 -18.88
N SER A 174 -13.82 -9.45 -20.04
CA SER A 174 -13.09 -9.44 -21.31
C SER A 174 -12.27 -8.18 -21.55
N TYR A 175 -12.28 -7.22 -20.60
CA TYR A 175 -11.55 -5.96 -20.75
C TYR A 175 -10.03 -6.19 -20.87
N ASN A 176 -9.40 -5.55 -21.85
CA ASN A 176 -8.03 -5.90 -22.26
C ASN A 176 -6.91 -5.36 -21.38
N THR A 177 -7.23 -4.46 -20.47
CA THR A 177 -6.27 -3.84 -19.53
C THR A 177 -6.48 -4.22 -18.08
N ASP A 178 -7.38 -5.17 -17.76
CA ASP A 178 -7.49 -5.80 -16.45
C ASP A 178 -7.79 -7.29 -16.60
N TYR A 179 -6.78 -8.12 -16.35
CA TYR A 179 -6.93 -9.57 -16.50
C TYR A 179 -5.97 -10.35 -15.61
N THR A 180 -6.37 -11.59 -15.33
CA THR A 180 -5.54 -12.59 -14.65
C THR A 180 -4.93 -13.54 -15.68
N LEU A 181 -3.70 -13.97 -15.43
CA LEU A 181 -2.97 -14.91 -16.27
C LEU A 181 -2.25 -15.94 -15.41
N ASP A 182 -2.15 -17.17 -15.93
CA ASP A 182 -1.35 -18.25 -15.36
C ASP A 182 -0.03 -18.34 -16.16
N LEU A 183 1.11 -18.44 -15.46
CA LEU A 183 2.42 -18.56 -16.10
C LEU A 183 2.62 -19.97 -16.66
N SER A 184 3.39 -20.08 -17.76
CA SER A 184 3.71 -21.39 -18.36
C SER A 184 4.55 -22.26 -17.43
N ASP A 185 5.50 -21.64 -16.74
CA ASP A 185 6.33 -22.26 -15.72
C ASP A 185 6.23 -21.43 -14.43
N PRO A 186 5.99 -22.07 -13.28
CA PRO A 186 5.97 -21.38 -12.00
C PRO A 186 7.36 -20.82 -11.68
N LEU A 187 7.41 -19.57 -11.24
CA LEU A 187 8.65 -18.93 -10.81
C LEU A 187 8.89 -19.30 -9.36
N THR A 188 9.96 -20.03 -9.08
CA THR A 188 10.26 -20.52 -7.73
C THR A 188 11.32 -19.64 -7.07
N ASN A 189 11.12 -19.33 -5.79
CA ASN A 189 12.03 -18.50 -5.00
C ASN A 189 12.39 -17.15 -5.65
N ALA A 190 11.41 -16.48 -6.26
CA ALA A 190 11.56 -15.14 -6.81
C ALA A 190 11.89 -14.13 -5.69
N THR A 191 12.93 -13.33 -5.91
CA THR A 191 13.46 -12.32 -4.99
C THR A 191 13.20 -10.90 -5.46
N SER A 192 13.15 -10.69 -6.78
CA SER A 192 12.80 -9.39 -7.37
C SER A 192 12.11 -9.52 -8.72
N LEU A 193 11.27 -8.54 -9.07
CA LEU A 193 10.69 -8.33 -10.39
C LEU A 193 11.09 -6.96 -10.93
N LYS A 194 11.50 -6.90 -12.20
CA LYS A 194 11.93 -5.67 -12.87
C LYS A 194 11.22 -5.52 -14.20
N LEU A 195 10.73 -4.32 -14.51
CA LEU A 195 10.17 -4.04 -15.83
C LEU A 195 11.29 -3.82 -16.87
N TYR A 196 11.27 -4.56 -17.97
CA TYR A 196 12.27 -4.47 -19.03
C TYR A 196 11.81 -3.62 -20.21
N SER A 197 10.58 -3.87 -20.68
CA SER A 197 10.03 -3.19 -21.85
C SER A 197 8.51 -3.19 -21.83
N VAL A 198 7.92 -2.24 -22.55
CA VAL A 198 6.47 -2.13 -22.72
C VAL A 198 6.14 -1.65 -24.12
N GLN A 199 5.09 -2.23 -24.70
CA GLN A 199 4.52 -1.89 -25.99
C GLN A 199 3.01 -1.73 -25.83
N ILE A 200 2.53 -0.49 -25.94
CA ILE A 200 1.11 -0.14 -25.81
C ILE A 200 0.63 0.46 -27.14
N PRO A 201 -0.44 -0.06 -27.75
CA PRO A 201 -1.02 0.53 -28.95
C PRO A 201 -1.58 1.92 -28.65
N THR A 202 -1.41 2.88 -29.56
CA THR A 202 -1.86 4.27 -29.37
C THR A 202 -3.34 4.44 -29.71
N THR A 203 -4.16 3.56 -29.17
CA THR A 203 -5.59 3.47 -29.45
C THR A 203 -6.43 4.08 -28.35
N TRP A 204 -5.84 4.44 -27.20
CA TRP A 204 -6.56 5.12 -26.13
C TRP A 204 -7.04 6.52 -26.55
N TYR A 205 -8.22 6.90 -26.06
CA TYR A 205 -8.83 8.19 -26.35
C TYR A 205 -8.71 9.17 -25.17
N ALA A 206 -8.49 10.44 -25.51
CA ALA A 206 -8.56 11.55 -24.56
C ALA A 206 -10.01 11.88 -24.20
N PHE A 207 -10.94 11.69 -25.14
CA PHE A 207 -12.37 11.83 -24.95
C PHE A 207 -13.04 10.47 -25.14
N ASP A 208 -13.64 9.95 -24.07
CA ASP A 208 -14.29 8.65 -24.04
C ASP A 208 -15.54 8.75 -23.14
N HIS A 209 -16.67 8.21 -23.61
CA HIS A 209 -17.92 8.13 -22.84
C HIS A 209 -17.72 7.51 -21.44
N SER A 210 -16.84 6.51 -21.32
CA SER A 210 -16.52 5.86 -20.04
C SER A 210 -15.86 6.81 -19.03
N LEU A 211 -15.16 7.83 -19.51
CA LEU A 211 -14.53 8.88 -18.70
C LEU A 211 -15.49 10.02 -18.35
N GLY A 212 -16.67 10.07 -18.99
CA GLY A 212 -17.69 11.10 -18.76
C GLY A 212 -17.27 12.50 -19.21
N ASN A 213 -16.38 12.61 -20.21
CA ASN A 213 -15.83 13.89 -20.66
C ASN A 213 -16.22 14.29 -22.09
N THR A 214 -17.23 13.66 -22.68
CA THR A 214 -17.69 13.91 -24.06
C THR A 214 -18.90 14.84 -24.17
N CYS A 215 -19.66 15.01 -23.08
CA CYS A 215 -20.96 15.68 -23.14
C CYS A 215 -20.99 17.05 -22.48
N LEU A 216 -21.90 17.88 -22.97
CA LEU A 216 -22.37 19.10 -22.33
C LEU A 216 -23.87 19.28 -22.59
N GLU A 217 -24.56 20.01 -21.72
CA GLU A 217 -25.96 20.38 -21.95
C GLU A 217 -26.02 21.88 -22.27
N TYR A 218 -26.74 22.24 -23.31
CA TYR A 218 -27.01 23.61 -23.71
C TYR A 218 -28.47 23.96 -23.44
N SER A 219 -28.70 25.10 -22.80
CA SER A 219 -30.04 25.65 -22.63
C SER A 219 -30.11 27.12 -23.04
N SER A 220 -31.18 27.50 -23.74
CA SER A 220 -31.48 28.90 -24.05
C SER A 220 -32.98 29.10 -24.05
N GLY A 221 -33.45 30.05 -23.24
CA GLY A 221 -34.88 30.19 -22.95
C GLY A 221 -35.47 28.90 -22.36
N ASN A 222 -36.42 28.29 -23.06
CA ASN A 222 -37.13 27.07 -22.62
C ASN A 222 -36.63 25.77 -23.28
N THR A 223 -35.64 25.84 -24.17
CA THR A 223 -35.10 24.65 -24.84
C THR A 223 -33.82 24.20 -24.16
N SER A 224 -33.75 22.91 -23.82
CA SER A 224 -32.51 22.25 -23.39
C SER A 224 -32.16 21.12 -24.36
N THR A 225 -30.89 21.03 -24.76
CA THR A 225 -30.35 20.06 -25.70
C THR A 225 -29.02 19.53 -25.21
N ILE A 226 -28.83 18.21 -25.28
CA ILE A 226 -27.54 17.58 -24.94
C ILE A 226 -26.68 17.53 -26.19
N ILE A 227 -25.46 18.04 -26.09
CA ILE A 227 -24.43 17.94 -27.10
C ILE A 227 -23.44 16.88 -26.62
N ASP A 228 -23.17 15.91 -27.48
CA ASP A 228 -22.37 14.75 -27.17
C ASP A 228 -21.43 14.47 -28.34
N ILE A 229 -20.12 14.57 -28.07
CA ILE A 229 -19.10 14.30 -29.08
C ILE A 229 -18.78 12.82 -29.10
N SER A 230 -18.45 12.29 -30.28
CA SER A 230 -18.00 10.91 -30.39
C SER A 230 -16.68 10.67 -29.65
N ASP A 231 -16.42 9.41 -29.32
CA ASP A 231 -15.16 9.01 -28.72
C ASP A 231 -13.99 9.26 -29.67
N GLY A 232 -12.87 9.76 -29.14
CA GLY A 232 -11.68 9.98 -29.94
C GLY A 232 -10.64 10.93 -29.37
N ASN A 233 -9.63 11.18 -30.21
CA ASN A 233 -8.59 12.17 -29.96
C ASN A 233 -8.79 13.34 -30.91
N TYR A 234 -9.02 14.53 -30.36
CA TYR A 234 -9.29 15.74 -31.13
C TYR A 234 -8.16 16.77 -30.92
N SER A 235 -7.72 17.41 -31.99
CA SER A 235 -7.03 18.70 -31.85
C SER A 235 -8.07 19.77 -31.48
N VAL A 236 -7.62 20.88 -30.89
CA VAL A 236 -8.54 21.99 -30.55
C VAL A 236 -9.24 22.55 -31.81
N ALA A 237 -8.57 22.53 -32.96
CA ALA A 237 -9.15 22.96 -34.23
C ALA A 237 -10.21 21.97 -34.73
N ASP A 238 -9.91 20.66 -34.68
CA ASP A 238 -10.85 19.61 -35.09
C ASP A 238 -12.09 19.61 -34.19
N LEU A 239 -11.88 19.72 -32.88
CA LEU A 239 -12.97 19.82 -31.91
C LEU A 239 -13.87 21.03 -32.20
N SER A 240 -13.28 22.14 -32.66
CA SER A 240 -14.05 23.32 -33.05
C SER A 240 -14.92 23.08 -34.27
N ASN A 241 -14.42 22.35 -35.26
CA ASN A 241 -15.19 21.99 -36.44
C ASN A 241 -16.32 21.02 -36.10
N VAL A 242 -16.05 20.03 -35.24
CA VAL A 242 -17.04 19.05 -34.78
C VAL A 242 -18.17 19.74 -34.01
N LEU A 243 -17.84 20.57 -33.02
CA LEU A 243 -18.84 21.29 -32.22
C LEU A 243 -19.68 22.25 -33.07
N ASN A 244 -19.06 23.04 -33.96
CA ASN A 244 -19.81 23.96 -34.81
C ASN A 244 -20.75 23.24 -35.79
N THR A 245 -20.35 22.07 -36.29
CA THR A 245 -21.23 21.21 -37.10
C THR A 245 -22.44 20.77 -36.29
N MET A 246 -22.24 20.26 -35.07
CA MET A 246 -23.33 19.85 -34.18
C MET A 246 -24.26 21.01 -33.81
N PHE A 247 -23.71 22.20 -33.56
CA PHE A 247 -24.53 23.38 -33.27
C PHE A 247 -25.39 23.77 -34.46
N THR A 248 -24.85 23.67 -35.67
CA THR A 248 -25.59 23.96 -36.91
C THR A 248 -26.70 22.93 -37.13
N ASP A 249 -26.39 21.63 -36.99
CA ASP A 249 -27.35 20.53 -37.17
C ASP A 249 -28.51 20.60 -36.17
N GLN A 250 -28.22 21.01 -34.93
CA GLN A 250 -29.23 21.18 -33.87
C GLN A 250 -29.85 22.59 -33.86
N SER A 251 -29.51 23.46 -34.83
CA SER A 251 -30.02 24.84 -34.93
C SER A 251 -29.76 25.71 -33.68
N LEU A 252 -28.63 25.49 -33.01
CA LEU A 252 -28.20 26.24 -31.83
C LEU A 252 -27.55 27.56 -32.25
N SER A 253 -27.91 28.66 -31.60
CA SER A 253 -27.31 29.99 -31.85
C SER A 253 -25.98 30.17 -31.11
N LEU A 254 -25.04 29.25 -31.37
CA LEU A 254 -23.72 29.23 -30.77
C LEU A 254 -22.63 29.06 -31.82
N THR A 255 -21.46 29.61 -31.50
CA THR A 255 -20.23 29.35 -32.25
C THR A 255 -19.10 29.09 -31.28
N PHE A 256 -18.34 28.02 -31.49
CA PHE A 256 -17.14 27.72 -30.75
C PHE A 256 -15.90 28.05 -31.59
N THR A 257 -14.95 28.75 -30.99
CA THR A 257 -13.73 29.21 -31.66
C THR A 257 -12.52 28.79 -30.84
N GLY A 258 -11.64 28.01 -31.45
CA GLY A 258 -10.39 27.58 -30.86
C GLY A 258 -9.48 26.88 -31.88
N PRO A 259 -8.16 26.81 -31.64
CA PRO A 259 -7.44 27.52 -30.61
C PRO A 259 -7.30 29.02 -30.96
N LEU A 260 -7.46 29.90 -29.97
CA LEU A 260 -7.21 31.33 -30.12
C LEU A 260 -5.70 31.59 -30.32
N PRO A 261 -5.31 32.51 -31.23
CA PRO A 261 -3.91 32.82 -31.49
C PRO A 261 -3.14 33.17 -30.21
N TYR A 262 -1.89 32.68 -30.11
CA TYR A 262 -0.92 32.91 -29.02
C TYR A 262 -1.29 32.41 -27.61
N SER A 263 -2.59 32.33 -27.29
CA SER A 263 -3.06 31.91 -25.97
C SER A 263 -3.41 30.42 -25.89
N GLY A 264 -3.76 29.77 -27.01
CA GLY A 264 -4.24 28.38 -27.00
C GLY A 264 -5.58 28.17 -26.27
N LYS A 265 -6.26 29.28 -25.92
CA LYS A 265 -7.58 29.29 -25.28
C LYS A 265 -8.68 29.02 -26.29
N VAL A 266 -9.88 28.77 -25.78
CA VAL A 266 -11.08 28.57 -26.58
C VAL A 266 -12.18 29.55 -26.14
N SER A 267 -13.13 29.83 -27.01
CA SER A 267 -14.25 30.72 -26.70
C SER A 267 -15.56 30.24 -27.28
N PHE A 268 -16.64 30.46 -26.54
CA PHE A 268 -18.01 30.31 -27.01
C PHE A 268 -18.62 31.68 -27.26
N THR A 269 -19.25 31.86 -28.42
CA THR A 269 -19.98 33.06 -28.79
C THR A 269 -21.45 32.73 -28.97
N ASN A 270 -22.30 33.42 -28.21
CA ASN A 270 -23.75 33.35 -28.39
C ASN A 270 -24.15 34.29 -29.51
N THR A 271 -24.71 33.77 -30.59
CA THR A 271 -25.21 34.55 -31.73
C THR A 271 -26.70 34.86 -31.63
N GLY A 272 -27.37 34.28 -30.63
CA GLY A 272 -28.79 34.42 -30.37
C GLY A 272 -29.17 35.73 -29.67
N SER A 273 -30.48 35.92 -29.51
CA SER A 273 -31.08 37.07 -28.84
C SER A 273 -31.42 36.84 -27.36
N GLN A 274 -31.28 35.59 -26.89
CA GLN A 274 -31.51 35.18 -25.50
C GLN A 274 -30.19 34.76 -24.85
N ASP A 275 -30.13 34.84 -23.53
CA ASP A 275 -29.00 34.30 -22.78
C ASP A 275 -28.97 32.78 -22.95
N ALA A 276 -27.74 32.26 -23.05
CA ALA A 276 -27.47 30.84 -23.16
C ALA A 276 -26.78 30.35 -21.89
N SER A 277 -27.10 29.14 -21.46
CA SER A 277 -26.42 28.45 -20.38
C SER A 277 -25.85 27.13 -20.91
N MET A 278 -24.62 26.81 -20.54
CA MET A 278 -24.00 25.53 -20.85
C MET A 278 -23.55 24.84 -19.58
N VAL A 279 -24.06 23.65 -19.34
CA VAL A 279 -23.75 22.82 -18.18
C VAL A 279 -22.71 21.78 -18.59
N PHE A 280 -21.58 21.76 -17.88
CA PHE A 280 -20.48 20.81 -18.10
C PHE A 280 -20.44 19.68 -17.09
N TYR A 281 -21.06 19.88 -15.91
CA TYR A 281 -21.16 18.86 -14.89
C TYR A 281 -22.45 19.03 -14.08
N ASN A 282 -23.12 17.90 -13.86
CA ASN A 282 -24.23 17.77 -12.93
C ASN A 282 -24.01 16.52 -12.09
N GLY A 283 -24.28 16.58 -10.78
CA GLY A 283 -24.11 15.45 -9.86
C GLY A 283 -24.95 14.22 -10.22
N SER A 284 -26.07 14.40 -10.95
CA SER A 284 -26.87 13.32 -11.52
C SER A 284 -26.32 12.75 -12.83
N GLY A 285 -25.18 13.25 -13.32
CA GLY A 285 -24.65 12.99 -14.67
C GLY A 285 -25.40 13.74 -15.77
N LEU A 286 -24.77 13.90 -16.94
CA LEU A 286 -25.35 14.59 -18.10
C LEU A 286 -25.81 13.61 -19.20
N CYS A 287 -24.96 12.67 -19.57
CA CYS A 287 -25.19 11.67 -20.61
C CYS A 287 -24.65 10.30 -20.18
N HIS A 288 -25.03 9.23 -20.90
CA HIS A 288 -24.47 7.88 -20.73
C HIS A 288 -24.44 7.35 -19.29
N GLN A 289 -25.59 7.44 -18.62
CA GLN A 289 -25.78 6.94 -17.25
C GLN A 289 -25.46 5.44 -17.16
N GLY A 290 -24.46 5.07 -16.35
CA GLY A 290 -24.14 3.66 -16.04
C GLY A 290 -22.90 3.07 -16.70
N CYS A 291 -22.21 3.80 -17.59
CA CYS A 291 -20.97 3.34 -18.22
C CYS A 291 -19.75 4.05 -17.61
N GLY A 292 -19.12 3.44 -16.59
CA GLY A 292 -17.84 3.93 -16.02
C GLY A 292 -17.96 4.92 -14.84
N PRO A 293 -16.84 5.53 -14.39
CA PRO A 293 -16.77 6.42 -13.23
C PRO A 293 -17.62 7.69 -13.32
N GLY A 294 -18.15 8.01 -14.50
CA GLY A 294 -18.99 9.17 -14.78
C GLY A 294 -18.22 10.49 -14.75
N ALA A 295 -18.87 11.56 -15.21
CA ALA A 295 -18.28 12.90 -15.18
C ALA A 295 -17.93 13.32 -13.74
N LYS A 296 -16.81 14.02 -13.57
CA LYS A 296 -16.42 14.68 -12.30
C LYS A 296 -16.13 16.15 -12.55
N ILE A 297 -16.08 16.95 -11.50
CA ILE A 297 -15.80 18.40 -11.56
C ILE A 297 -14.48 18.70 -12.31
N ASN A 298 -13.46 17.90 -12.08
CA ASN A 298 -12.13 17.99 -12.71
C ASN A 298 -11.90 16.97 -13.83
N GLN A 299 -12.97 16.29 -14.28
CA GLN A 299 -12.96 15.34 -15.39
C GLN A 299 -14.31 15.43 -16.12
N ASN A 300 -14.43 16.46 -16.96
CA ASN A 300 -15.56 16.69 -17.84
C ASN A 300 -15.09 17.48 -19.07
N LEU A 301 -15.97 17.64 -20.06
CA LEU A 301 -15.65 18.36 -21.30
C LEU A 301 -15.21 19.81 -21.04
N GLY A 302 -15.93 20.54 -20.18
CA GLY A 302 -15.60 21.94 -19.83
C GLY A 302 -14.23 22.09 -19.17
N TRP A 303 -13.84 21.12 -18.34
CA TRP A 303 -12.52 21.07 -17.70
C TRP A 303 -11.42 20.87 -18.74
N ASN A 304 -11.61 19.96 -19.70
CA ASN A 304 -10.68 19.76 -20.82
C ASN A 304 -10.61 20.99 -21.73
N LEU A 305 -11.73 21.70 -21.91
CA LEU A 305 -11.77 22.97 -22.66
C LEU A 305 -11.13 24.16 -21.92
N GLY A 306 -10.71 23.99 -20.66
CA GLY A 306 -9.99 25.01 -19.91
C GLY A 306 -10.87 25.98 -19.11
N PHE A 307 -12.16 25.66 -18.92
CA PHE A 307 -13.03 26.41 -18.01
C PHE A 307 -12.80 25.94 -16.56
N ARG A 308 -12.62 26.89 -15.63
CA ARG A 308 -12.32 26.63 -14.21
C ARG A 308 -13.36 27.32 -13.33
N ILE A 309 -14.58 26.79 -13.38
CA ILE A 309 -15.75 27.37 -12.73
C ILE A 309 -16.07 26.60 -11.45
N GLN A 310 -16.48 27.33 -10.42
CA GLN A 310 -16.94 26.72 -9.17
C GLN A 310 -18.35 26.16 -9.34
N PRO A 311 -18.66 24.98 -8.76
CA PRO A 311 -20.01 24.47 -8.76
C PRO A 311 -20.96 25.41 -7.99
N ASP A 312 -22.19 25.51 -8.46
CA ASP A 312 -23.25 26.26 -7.78
C ASP A 312 -23.72 25.55 -6.48
N SER A 313 -24.72 26.11 -5.80
CA SER A 313 -25.28 25.54 -4.58
C SER A 313 -25.86 24.13 -4.76
N ASN A 314 -26.17 23.74 -6.00
CA ASN A 314 -26.69 22.42 -6.37
C ASN A 314 -25.59 21.47 -6.86
N GLY A 315 -24.32 21.91 -6.88
CA GLY A 315 -23.20 21.13 -7.36
C GLY A 315 -23.04 21.14 -8.89
N ILE A 316 -23.76 22.00 -9.60
CA ILE A 316 -23.77 22.08 -11.06
C ILE A 316 -22.68 23.05 -11.52
N ILE A 317 -21.93 22.68 -12.56
CA ILE A 317 -20.95 23.56 -13.22
C ILE A 317 -21.54 24.01 -14.54
N ALA A 318 -21.82 25.30 -14.65
CA ALA A 318 -22.35 25.90 -15.86
C ALA A 318 -21.71 27.26 -16.16
N ILE A 319 -21.69 27.64 -17.44
CA ILE A 319 -21.45 29.02 -17.87
C ILE A 319 -22.73 29.65 -18.40
N SER A 320 -22.95 30.91 -18.08
CA SER A 320 -24.00 31.72 -18.70
C SER A 320 -23.35 32.70 -19.67
N ILE A 321 -23.68 32.58 -20.96
CA ILE A 321 -23.23 33.46 -22.04
C ILE A 321 -24.38 34.40 -22.40
N PRO A 322 -24.28 35.70 -22.07
CA PRO A 322 -25.31 36.66 -22.43
C PRO A 322 -25.54 36.75 -23.95
N ALA A 323 -26.72 37.19 -24.36
CA ALA A 323 -27.05 37.38 -25.77
C ALA A 323 -25.99 38.21 -26.51
N LYS A 324 -25.54 37.73 -27.68
CA LYS A 324 -24.54 38.40 -28.54
C LYS A 324 -23.16 38.63 -27.87
N GLN A 325 -22.84 37.89 -26.82
CA GLN A 325 -21.54 37.98 -26.15
C GLN A 325 -20.70 36.72 -26.35
N THR A 326 -19.41 36.88 -26.07
CA THR A 326 -18.40 35.81 -26.13
C THR A 326 -17.82 35.61 -24.74
N ILE A 327 -17.69 34.35 -24.33
CA ILE A 327 -16.96 33.94 -23.14
C ILE A 327 -15.74 33.13 -23.58
N THR A 328 -14.59 33.49 -23.02
CA THR A 328 -13.30 32.83 -23.26
C THR A 328 -12.92 31.96 -22.06
N SER A 329 -12.23 30.85 -22.31
CA SER A 329 -11.72 29.96 -21.27
C SER A 329 -10.68 30.62 -20.36
N ASP A 330 -10.61 30.16 -19.11
CA ASP A 330 -9.64 30.65 -18.12
C ASP A 330 -8.22 30.20 -18.46
N VAL A 331 -8.09 28.96 -18.95
CA VAL A 331 -6.83 28.24 -19.21
C VAL A 331 -6.84 27.72 -20.67
N PRO A 332 -5.69 27.47 -21.30
CA PRO A 332 -5.64 26.77 -22.58
C PRO A 332 -6.34 25.41 -22.52
N ALA A 333 -6.93 24.98 -23.63
CA ALA A 333 -7.58 23.67 -23.69
C ALA A 333 -6.55 22.53 -23.63
N ASP A 334 -6.84 21.52 -22.81
CA ASP A 334 -6.06 20.30 -22.66
C ASP A 334 -6.82 19.15 -23.34
N THR A 335 -6.45 18.88 -24.60
CA THR A 335 -6.95 17.72 -25.36
C THR A 335 -5.95 16.58 -25.38
N TYR A 336 -4.87 16.70 -24.61
CA TYR A 336 -3.82 15.70 -24.51
C TYR A 336 -4.31 14.69 -23.47
N GLY A 337 -4.45 13.43 -23.87
CA GLY A 337 -4.96 12.35 -23.01
C GLY A 337 -4.02 12.03 -21.81
N PRO A 338 -3.97 10.79 -21.33
CA PRO A 338 -3.20 10.45 -20.14
C PRO A 338 -1.71 10.78 -20.30
N LYS A 339 -1.13 11.40 -19.27
CA LYS A 339 0.29 11.85 -19.27
C LYS A 339 1.27 10.74 -18.93
N TYR A 340 0.81 9.75 -18.18
CA TYR A 340 1.55 8.55 -17.83
C TYR A 340 0.57 7.41 -17.61
N PHE A 341 1.06 6.19 -17.75
CA PHE A 341 0.36 4.99 -17.35
C PHE A 341 0.99 4.38 -16.11
N ILE A 342 0.17 3.72 -15.30
CA ILE A 342 0.61 2.96 -14.14
C ILE A 342 0.39 1.49 -14.47
N LEU A 343 1.49 0.74 -14.49
CA LEU A 343 1.46 -0.72 -14.63
C LEU A 343 1.35 -1.34 -13.24
N VAL A 344 0.24 -2.00 -12.99
CA VAL A 344 -0.03 -2.72 -11.74
C VAL A 344 0.08 -4.21 -12.01
N VAL A 345 0.91 -4.88 -11.22
CA VAL A 345 1.11 -6.33 -11.30
C VAL A 345 0.89 -6.88 -9.91
N ASP A 346 -0.14 -7.69 -9.73
CA ASP A 346 -0.44 -8.35 -8.46
C ASP A 346 -0.04 -9.84 -8.58
N ASP A 347 0.81 -10.27 -7.66
CA ASP A 347 1.36 -11.63 -7.58
C ASP A 347 0.71 -12.49 -6.49
N TYR A 348 -0.32 -11.96 -5.83
CA TYR A 348 -1.11 -12.60 -4.76
C TYR A 348 -0.34 -13.01 -3.50
N ASN A 349 0.98 -12.81 -3.43
CA ASN A 349 1.79 -13.18 -2.27
C ASN A 349 1.83 -12.09 -1.19
N ASN A 350 1.58 -10.82 -1.56
CA ASN A 350 1.64 -9.65 -0.66
C ASN A 350 2.98 -9.54 0.13
N ASN A 351 4.06 -10.19 -0.32
CA ASN A 351 5.35 -10.23 0.39
C ASN A 351 6.28 -9.09 -0.05
N HIS A 352 5.71 -7.92 -0.28
CA HIS A 352 6.42 -6.71 -0.67
C HIS A 352 5.73 -5.50 -0.05
N LEU A 353 6.36 -4.33 -0.18
CA LEU A 353 5.70 -3.09 0.18
C LEU A 353 4.56 -2.83 -0.81
N ASN A 354 3.31 -2.99 -0.35
CA ASN A 354 2.14 -2.92 -1.23
C ASN A 354 1.76 -1.47 -1.58
N ASN A 355 1.93 -0.53 -0.64
CA ASN A 355 1.67 0.90 -0.88
C ASN A 355 2.91 1.63 -1.44
N GLY A 356 3.43 1.15 -2.58
CA GLY A 356 4.61 1.74 -3.23
C GLY A 356 4.34 3.12 -3.84
N LEU A 357 3.09 3.38 -4.24
CA LEU A 357 2.66 4.65 -4.80
C LEU A 357 1.99 5.51 -3.73
N VAL A 358 2.59 6.65 -3.41
CA VAL A 358 2.01 7.66 -2.54
C VAL A 358 1.52 8.83 -3.40
N ASN A 359 0.24 9.17 -3.27
CA ASN A 359 -0.39 10.22 -4.07
C ASN A 359 -1.15 11.23 -3.21
N ILE A 360 -1.50 12.36 -3.81
CA ILE A 360 -2.31 13.41 -3.19
C ILE A 360 -3.78 12.96 -3.21
N VAL A 361 -4.41 12.93 -2.04
CA VAL A 361 -5.80 12.52 -1.88
C VAL A 361 -6.54 13.52 -1.01
N ASP A 362 -7.65 14.04 -1.51
CA ASP A 362 -8.65 14.72 -0.69
C ASP A 362 -9.57 13.65 -0.09
N THR A 363 -9.24 13.14 1.10
CA THR A 363 -10.12 12.20 1.79
C THR A 363 -11.24 12.97 2.49
N THR A 364 -12.49 12.73 2.08
CA THR A 364 -13.63 13.11 2.92
C THR A 364 -13.69 12.08 4.06
N THR A 365 -13.12 12.43 5.21
CA THR A 365 -13.21 11.56 6.39
C THR A 365 -14.66 11.50 6.84
N LYS A 366 -15.36 10.42 6.47
CA LYS A 366 -16.73 10.18 6.96
C LYS A 366 -16.64 9.82 8.44
N LEU A 367 -17.22 10.64 9.30
CA LEU A 367 -17.34 10.31 10.72
C LEU A 367 -18.11 8.99 10.87
N SER A 368 -17.63 8.09 11.73
CA SER A 368 -18.35 6.84 12.04
C SER A 368 -19.73 7.15 12.64
N VAL A 369 -20.74 6.35 12.29
CA VAL A 369 -22.05 6.49 12.94
C VAL A 369 -21.91 5.96 14.36
N PRO A 370 -22.55 6.61 15.36
CA PRO A 370 -22.52 6.13 16.73
C PRO A 370 -23.11 4.73 16.86
N THR A 371 -22.69 3.98 17.89
CA THR A 371 -23.15 2.60 18.15
C THR A 371 -24.67 2.49 18.40
N TYR A 372 -25.31 3.58 18.83
CA TYR A 372 -26.76 3.66 19.03
C TYR A 372 -27.55 3.99 17.75
N TYR A 373 -26.88 4.12 16.59
CA TYR A 373 -27.54 4.27 15.31
C TYR A 373 -28.23 2.97 14.89
N ASN A 374 -29.53 3.04 14.60
CA ASN A 374 -30.30 1.92 14.09
C ASN A 374 -31.00 2.31 12.78
N ALA A 375 -30.71 1.59 11.69
CA ALA A 375 -31.28 1.86 10.37
C ALA A 375 -32.82 1.73 10.34
N LYS A 376 -33.43 1.01 11.30
CA LYS A 376 -34.90 0.85 11.38
C LYS A 376 -35.63 2.10 11.87
N ASP A 377 -34.94 3.01 12.56
CA ASP A 377 -35.52 4.24 13.11
C ASP A 377 -35.39 5.44 12.15
N VAL A 378 -34.89 5.19 10.94
CA VAL A 378 -34.73 6.18 9.87
C VAL A 378 -36.06 6.35 9.14
N SER A 379 -36.55 7.59 9.09
CA SER A 379 -37.69 7.99 8.26
C SER A 379 -37.21 8.71 7.01
N CYS A 380 -37.88 8.50 5.88
CA CYS A 380 -37.64 9.24 4.63
C CYS A 380 -38.75 10.27 4.46
N ASN A 381 -38.41 11.55 4.27
CA ASN A 381 -39.36 12.53 3.74
C ASN A 381 -39.14 12.65 2.23
N ASP A 382 -40.19 12.38 1.46
CA ASP A 382 -40.16 12.35 0.00
C ASP A 382 -40.81 13.57 -0.64
N THR A 383 -40.80 14.70 0.06
CA THR A 383 -41.21 15.98 -0.52
C THR A 383 -40.01 16.65 -1.17
N THR A 384 -40.03 16.68 -2.51
CA THR A 384 -39.09 17.33 -3.47
C THR A 384 -37.75 16.62 -3.72
N ASN A 385 -37.66 15.68 -4.67
CA ASN A 385 -36.47 15.17 -5.40
C ASN A 385 -35.12 14.99 -4.67
N GLN A 386 -35.13 15.00 -3.35
CA GLN A 386 -34.02 14.76 -2.44
C GLN A 386 -34.63 13.97 -1.29
N SER A 387 -34.72 12.65 -1.43
CA SER A 387 -35.19 11.79 -0.34
C SER A 387 -34.21 11.92 0.82
N GLN A 388 -34.55 12.75 1.80
CA GLN A 388 -33.71 12.95 2.97
C GLN A 388 -34.13 11.93 4.02
N SER A 389 -33.27 10.94 4.23
CA SER A 389 -33.34 10.05 5.39
C SER A 389 -32.89 10.79 6.65
N PHE A 390 -33.73 10.85 7.67
CA PHE A 390 -33.41 11.41 9.00
C PHE A 390 -34.00 10.54 10.11
N MET A 391 -33.30 10.50 11.24
CA MET A 391 -33.82 9.85 12.43
C MET A 391 -34.93 10.70 13.04
N VAL A 392 -36.06 10.05 13.29
CA VAL A 392 -37.22 10.67 13.96
C VAL A 392 -37.36 10.13 15.37
N ARG A 393 -38.09 10.87 16.20
CA ARG A 393 -38.46 10.41 17.53
C ARG A 393 -39.46 9.26 17.39
N THR A 394 -39.02 8.03 17.62
CA THR A 394 -39.88 6.86 17.70
C THR A 394 -40.43 6.68 19.13
N ALA A 395 -41.61 6.06 19.24
CA ALA A 395 -42.19 5.66 20.52
C ALA A 395 -41.99 4.14 20.67
N PRO A 396 -41.43 3.64 21.79
CA PRO A 396 -40.98 4.35 22.98
C PRO A 396 -39.71 5.20 22.75
N ARG A 397 -39.54 6.29 23.50
CA ARG A 397 -38.36 7.18 23.38
C ARG A 397 -37.09 6.45 23.79
N THR A 398 -36.28 6.09 22.81
CA THR A 398 -34.96 5.42 23.01
C THR A 398 -33.79 6.39 22.90
N LEU A 399 -33.89 7.42 22.05
CA LEU A 399 -32.81 8.38 21.77
C LEU A 399 -33.14 9.80 22.26
N THR A 400 -32.12 10.50 22.77
CA THR A 400 -32.21 11.91 23.15
C THR A 400 -32.20 12.84 21.95
N GLN A 401 -32.67 14.08 22.12
CA GLN A 401 -32.66 15.09 21.06
C GLN A 401 -31.24 15.39 20.54
N ALA A 402 -30.24 15.41 21.42
CA ALA A 402 -28.85 15.62 21.03
C ALA A 402 -28.31 14.45 20.20
N GLN A 403 -28.61 13.20 20.59
CA GLN A 403 -28.22 12.01 19.84
C GLN A 403 -28.87 11.97 18.44
N LEU A 404 -30.15 12.36 18.33
CA LEU A 404 -30.83 12.48 17.04
C LEU A 404 -30.19 13.56 16.16
N TYR A 405 -29.86 14.72 16.73
CA TYR A 405 -29.18 15.80 16.02
C TYR A 405 -27.81 15.34 15.50
N THR A 406 -26.98 14.73 16.36
CA THR A 406 -25.67 14.20 15.98
C THR A 406 -25.78 13.21 14.82
N VAL A 407 -26.71 12.25 14.89
CA VAL A 407 -26.91 11.28 13.80
C VAL A 407 -27.37 11.97 12.52
N ASN A 408 -28.31 12.91 12.59
CA ASN A 408 -28.81 13.62 11.41
C ASN A 408 -27.72 14.44 10.73
N GLU A 409 -26.87 15.12 11.50
CA GLU A 409 -25.70 15.85 10.97
C GLU A 409 -24.66 14.90 10.35
N ILE A 410 -24.40 13.74 10.96
CA ILE A 410 -23.49 12.73 10.38
C ILE A 410 -24.06 12.18 9.07
N VAL A 411 -25.35 11.85 9.03
CA VAL A 411 -26.03 11.37 7.83
C VAL A 411 -26.03 12.44 6.74
N ALA A 412 -26.26 13.71 7.10
CA ALA A 412 -26.19 14.84 6.17
C ALA A 412 -24.78 15.05 5.62
N ASN A 413 -23.74 15.05 6.47
CA ASN A 413 -22.35 15.18 6.04
C ASN A 413 -21.92 14.01 5.13
N ARG A 414 -22.39 12.78 5.40
CA ARG A 414 -22.12 11.60 4.57
C ARG A 414 -22.76 11.65 3.18
N LYS A 415 -23.76 12.51 2.94
CA LYS A 415 -24.32 12.76 1.61
C LYS A 415 -23.41 13.60 0.72
N GLN A 416 -22.39 14.24 1.28
CA GLN A 416 -21.38 14.91 0.45
C GLN A 416 -20.66 13.84 -0.37
N THR A 417 -20.92 13.87 -1.67
CA THR A 417 -20.29 12.99 -2.64
C THR A 417 -18.91 13.52 -3.01
N ILE A 418 -17.98 12.61 -3.25
CA ILE A 418 -16.68 12.98 -3.83
C ILE A 418 -16.93 13.31 -5.31
N ASN A 419 -16.97 14.60 -5.61
CA ASN A 419 -17.29 15.12 -6.93
C ASN A 419 -16.04 15.38 -7.79
N ARG A 420 -14.84 15.06 -7.28
CA ARG A 420 -13.56 15.24 -7.95
C ARG A 420 -12.83 13.91 -8.06
N THR A 421 -12.06 13.69 -9.11
CA THR A 421 -11.07 12.61 -9.15
C THR A 421 -9.91 12.92 -8.22
N SER A 422 -9.53 11.93 -7.43
CA SER A 422 -8.29 11.92 -6.65
C SER A 422 -7.17 11.32 -7.49
N GLY A 423 -5.92 11.54 -7.08
CA GLY A 423 -4.81 10.80 -7.68
C GLY A 423 -4.96 9.29 -7.47
N PRO A 424 -4.43 8.44 -8.37
CA PRO A 424 -4.41 6.99 -8.19
C PRO A 424 -3.69 6.60 -6.91
N THR A 425 -4.36 5.82 -6.07
CA THR A 425 -3.81 5.19 -4.85
C THR A 425 -3.82 3.67 -4.96
N THR A 426 -3.61 3.16 -6.18
CA THR A 426 -3.64 1.73 -6.46
C THR A 426 -2.50 1.02 -5.75
N THR A 427 -2.81 -0.13 -5.18
CA THR A 427 -1.85 -1.07 -4.59
C THR A 427 -1.12 -1.82 -5.71
N ASP A 428 0.00 -2.47 -5.39
CA ASP A 428 0.71 -3.40 -6.29
C ASP A 428 1.24 -2.76 -7.58
N VAL A 429 1.56 -1.47 -7.53
CA VAL A 429 2.18 -0.75 -8.64
C VAL A 429 3.58 -1.30 -8.88
N LEU A 430 3.86 -1.70 -10.13
CA LEU A 430 5.18 -2.13 -10.55
C LEU A 430 5.99 -0.96 -11.14
N ALA A 431 5.37 -0.16 -12.01
CA ALA A 431 6.06 0.92 -12.71
C ALA A 431 5.11 2.06 -13.13
N ILE A 432 5.68 3.26 -13.25
CA ILE A 432 5.04 4.40 -13.91
C ILE A 432 5.73 4.60 -15.27
N ILE A 433 4.93 4.59 -16.33
CA ILE A 433 5.37 4.70 -17.72
C ILE A 433 4.99 6.09 -18.23
N PRO A 434 5.94 7.04 -18.31
CA PRO A 434 5.65 8.38 -18.81
C PRO A 434 5.37 8.34 -20.30
N VAL A 435 4.32 9.01 -20.74
CA VAL A 435 3.92 9.05 -22.15
C VAL A 435 4.60 10.25 -22.82
N GLN A 436 5.54 10.01 -23.73
CA GLN A 436 6.30 11.08 -24.42
C GLN A 436 5.56 11.58 -25.66
N LEU A 437 5.64 12.87 -26.02
CA LEU A 437 4.96 13.46 -27.20
C LEU A 437 3.42 13.40 -27.14
N VAL A 438 2.84 13.71 -25.98
CA VAL A 438 1.36 13.76 -25.79
C VAL A 438 0.66 14.80 -26.66
N ASN A 439 1.40 15.76 -27.22
CA ASN A 439 0.87 16.88 -28.00
C ASN A 439 0.69 16.59 -29.50
N THR A 440 1.11 15.43 -29.98
CA THR A 440 1.02 15.04 -31.40
C THR A 440 0.22 13.77 -31.55
N PHE A 441 -0.60 13.68 -32.60
CA PHE A 441 -1.26 12.43 -32.96
C PHE A 441 -0.19 11.38 -33.29
N ARG A 442 -0.23 10.24 -32.60
CA ARG A 442 0.84 9.23 -32.70
C ARG A 442 0.62 8.32 -33.91
N PRO A 443 1.61 8.17 -34.79
CA PRO A 443 1.46 7.34 -35.99
C PRO A 443 1.68 5.83 -35.72
N GLY A 444 2.18 5.44 -34.55
CA GLY A 444 2.51 4.04 -34.25
C GLY A 444 2.49 3.75 -32.75
N PRO A 445 2.60 2.46 -32.36
CA PRO A 445 2.50 2.03 -30.97
C PRO A 445 3.54 2.73 -30.09
N TYR A 446 3.16 2.98 -28.84
CA TYR A 446 4.08 3.48 -27.83
C TYR A 446 4.98 2.35 -27.36
N VAL A 447 6.26 2.45 -27.66
CA VAL A 447 7.23 1.43 -27.31
C VAL A 447 8.35 2.06 -26.51
N GLN A 448 8.60 1.49 -25.33
CA GLN A 448 9.68 1.94 -24.46
C GLN A 448 10.53 0.74 -24.03
N PHE A 449 11.84 0.87 -24.27
CA PHE A 449 12.85 -0.12 -23.91
C PHE A 449 13.96 0.54 -23.09
N GLY A 450 14.58 -0.24 -22.21
CA GLY A 450 15.92 0.05 -21.72
C GLY A 450 16.02 0.32 -20.22
N GLN A 451 17.20 0.78 -19.81
CA GLN A 451 17.63 0.86 -18.41
C GLN A 451 16.73 1.75 -17.53
N ALA A 452 16.10 2.78 -18.10
CA ALA A 452 15.21 3.67 -17.35
C ALA A 452 13.96 2.93 -16.81
N LEU A 453 13.45 1.93 -17.53
CA LEU A 453 12.34 1.10 -17.05
C LEU A 453 12.80 0.09 -16.00
N GLN A 454 14.02 -0.42 -16.14
CA GLN A 454 14.63 -1.39 -15.21
C GLN A 454 14.90 -0.82 -13.82
N ALA A 455 14.91 0.51 -13.67
CA ALA A 455 14.95 1.15 -12.36
C ALA A 455 13.69 0.87 -11.52
N ASN A 456 12.56 0.53 -12.17
CA ASN A 456 11.35 0.09 -11.48
C ASN A 456 11.52 -1.38 -11.08
N VAL A 457 11.95 -1.58 -9.83
CA VAL A 457 12.18 -2.89 -9.23
C VAL A 457 11.24 -3.08 -8.06
N ARG A 458 10.53 -4.21 -8.05
CA ARG A 458 9.87 -4.74 -6.86
C ARG A 458 10.81 -5.74 -6.19
N THR A 459 11.15 -5.49 -4.93
CA THR A 459 11.92 -6.41 -4.08
C THR A 459 11.01 -7.07 -3.07
N TYR A 460 11.04 -8.39 -2.97
CA TYR A 460 10.30 -9.14 -1.96
C TYR A 460 11.06 -9.18 -0.63
N PHE A 461 10.34 -9.27 0.49
CA PHE A 461 10.98 -9.39 1.82
C PHE A 461 11.62 -10.78 2.05
N GLY A 462 11.25 -11.77 1.25
CA GLY A 462 11.85 -13.09 1.18
C GLY A 462 11.48 -13.78 -0.13
N PRO A 463 12.11 -14.91 -0.48
CA PRO A 463 11.80 -15.64 -1.71
C PRO A 463 10.33 -16.07 -1.76
N VAL A 464 9.66 -15.82 -2.88
CA VAL A 464 8.25 -16.20 -3.11
C VAL A 464 8.08 -17.06 -4.35
N ASN A 465 7.04 -17.88 -4.37
CA ASN A 465 6.65 -18.64 -5.56
C ASN A 465 5.51 -17.92 -6.28
N ILE A 466 5.60 -17.78 -7.60
CA ILE A 466 4.63 -17.04 -8.42
C ILE A 466 4.17 -17.95 -9.56
N ASP A 467 2.88 -18.31 -9.52
CA ASP A 467 2.25 -19.16 -10.54
C ASP A 467 1.23 -18.37 -11.38
N ARG A 468 0.60 -17.36 -10.75
CA ARG A 468 -0.46 -16.54 -11.33
C ARG A 468 -0.16 -15.06 -11.08
N LEU A 469 -0.50 -14.23 -12.06
CA LEU A 469 -0.44 -12.78 -11.97
C LEU A 469 -1.78 -12.16 -12.34
N ARG A 470 -2.09 -11.00 -11.78
CA ARG A 470 -3.10 -10.07 -12.32
C ARG A 470 -2.39 -8.82 -12.81
N VAL A 471 -2.73 -8.40 -14.02
CA VAL A 471 -2.15 -7.24 -14.67
C VAL A 471 -3.22 -6.19 -14.87
N ARG A 472 -2.92 -4.94 -14.50
CA ARG A 472 -3.76 -3.78 -14.80
C ARG A 472 -2.96 -2.64 -15.41
N LEU A 473 -3.54 -1.98 -16.41
CA LEU A 473 -3.03 -0.72 -16.96
C LEU A 473 -3.97 0.42 -16.59
N ILE A 474 -3.45 1.38 -15.84
CA ILE A 474 -4.22 2.47 -15.24
C ILE A 474 -3.72 3.82 -15.78
N ASP A 475 -4.63 4.77 -16.00
CA ASP A 475 -4.33 6.13 -16.43
C ASP A 475 -3.79 7.02 -15.28
N ASP A 476 -3.50 8.28 -15.59
CA ASP A 476 -3.01 9.27 -14.63
C ASP A 476 -4.05 9.72 -13.59
N LYS A 477 -5.32 9.40 -13.82
CA LYS A 477 -6.48 9.71 -12.97
C LYS A 477 -6.97 8.50 -12.17
N GLY A 478 -6.37 7.32 -12.34
CA GLY A 478 -6.75 6.09 -11.65
C GLY A 478 -7.82 5.24 -12.33
N ASN A 479 -8.21 5.53 -13.58
CA ASN A 479 -9.14 4.73 -14.36
C ASN A 479 -8.39 3.64 -15.15
N LEU A 480 -9.06 2.52 -15.44
CA LEU A 480 -8.53 1.53 -16.36
C LEU A 480 -8.45 2.12 -17.77
N VAL A 481 -7.34 1.87 -18.47
CA VAL A 481 -7.11 2.41 -19.81
C VAL A 481 -7.92 1.62 -20.83
N ASN A 482 -8.69 2.31 -21.66
CA ASN A 482 -9.37 1.69 -22.79
C ASN A 482 -8.43 1.63 -24.01
N LEU A 483 -8.09 0.42 -24.45
CA LEU A 483 -7.29 0.22 -25.67
C LEU A 483 -8.15 -0.31 -26.85
N HIS A 484 -9.48 -0.30 -26.70
CA HIS A 484 -10.45 -0.77 -27.71
C HIS A 484 -10.12 -2.17 -28.24
N ASP A 485 -9.85 -3.09 -27.31
CA ASP A 485 -9.50 -4.49 -27.60
C ASP A 485 -8.24 -4.69 -28.46
N ASN A 486 -7.41 -3.65 -28.60
CA ASN A 486 -6.08 -3.82 -29.19
C ASN A 486 -5.14 -4.47 -28.19
N ASP A 487 -4.31 -5.37 -28.70
CA ASP A 487 -3.35 -6.08 -27.88
C ASP A 487 -2.15 -5.22 -27.50
N TRP A 488 -1.65 -5.48 -26.30
CA TRP A 488 -0.48 -4.83 -25.71
C TRP A 488 0.37 -5.85 -24.98
N SER A 489 1.66 -5.57 -24.88
CA SER A 489 2.60 -6.49 -24.28
C SER A 489 3.69 -5.77 -23.48
N PHE A 490 4.25 -6.49 -22.54
CA PHE A 490 5.38 -6.02 -21.75
C PHE A 490 6.24 -7.19 -21.29
N THR A 491 7.51 -6.89 -21.05
CA THR A 491 8.50 -7.89 -20.65
C THR A 491 9.01 -7.53 -19.27
N MET A 492 9.12 -8.52 -18.39
CA MET A 492 9.72 -8.41 -17.08
C MET A 492 10.92 -9.34 -16.96
N VAL A 493 11.82 -9.00 -16.05
CA VAL A 493 12.92 -9.86 -15.62
C VAL A 493 12.71 -10.18 -14.16
N VAL A 494 12.71 -11.47 -13.82
CA VAL A 494 12.66 -11.96 -12.44
C VAL A 494 14.03 -12.46 -12.03
N GLU A 495 14.41 -12.24 -10.77
CA GLU A 495 15.60 -12.85 -10.16
C GLU A 495 15.15 -13.91 -9.17
N GLU A 496 15.52 -15.16 -9.42
CA GLU A 496 15.23 -16.33 -8.59
C GLU A 496 16.46 -16.75 -7.79
N LEU A 497 16.24 -17.23 -6.57
CA LEU A 497 17.29 -17.81 -5.74
C LEU A 497 17.53 -19.27 -6.13
N TYR A 498 18.74 -19.58 -6.59
CA TYR A 498 19.12 -20.90 -7.10
C TYR A 498 19.78 -21.79 -6.02
N GLN A 499 20.65 -21.24 -5.18
CA GLN A 499 21.41 -22.01 -4.20
C GLN A 499 21.73 -21.17 -2.95
N TYR A 500 21.62 -21.77 -1.76
CA TYR A 500 21.90 -21.16 -0.45
C TYR A 500 23.18 -21.71 0.16
#